data_AF-A0A4R1R608-F1
#
_entry.id   AF-A0A4R1R608-F1
#
_cell.length_a   1.000
_cell.length_b   1.000
_cell.length_c   1.000
_cell.angle_alpha   90.00
_cell.angle_beta   90.00
_cell.angle_gamma   90.00
#
_symmetry.space_group_name_H-M   'P 1'
#
loop_
_entity.id
_entity.type
_entity.pdbx_description
1 polymer ?
#
loop_
_entity_poly.entity_id
_entity_poly.type
_entity_poly.pdbx_seq_one_letter_code
_entity_poly.pdbx_strand_id
1 'polypeptide(L)'
;MGERVRLSYGEMEDNCGKLLNVAGRFSETSEEMKSIVSTFTGVWEGDAEEIFESDYDTLKKSLDQSTEVLNEITQLAQKYIAQMREVESNFAKSHVSIS
;
A
#
# COMPACT_ATOMS: atom_id res chain seq x y z
N MET A 1 8.87 30.78 -3.13
CA MET A 1 8.68 29.81 -2.03
C MET A 1 7.35 29.14 -2.28
N GLY A 2 7.34 27.85 -2.64
CA GLY A 2 6.09 27.14 -2.93
C GLY A 2 5.20 27.15 -1.69
N GLU A 3 3.93 27.52 -1.85
CA GLU A 3 2.91 27.33 -0.83
C GLU A 3 3.00 25.88 -0.35
N ARG A 4 3.33 25.68 0.93
CA ARG A 4 3.26 24.36 1.53
C ARG A 4 1.79 23.97 1.52
N VAL A 5 1.41 23.08 0.61
CA VAL A 5 0.12 22.40 0.64
C VAL A 5 0.03 21.73 2.00
N ARG A 6 -0.79 22.29 2.89
CA ARG A 6 -1.14 21.68 4.17
C ARG A 6 -2.32 20.77 3.90
N LEU A 7 -2.07 19.47 3.87
CA LEU A 7 -3.15 18.50 3.94
C LEU A 7 -3.83 18.63 5.31
N SER A 8 -5.15 18.60 5.31
CA SER A 8 -5.93 18.33 6.52
C SER A 8 -5.75 16.88 6.97
N TYR A 9 -6.04 16.58 8.23
CA TYR A 9 -5.97 15.20 8.70
C TYR A 9 -6.88 14.25 7.92
N GLY A 10 -8.06 14.71 7.51
CA GLY A 10 -8.98 13.93 6.68
C GLY A 10 -8.34 13.59 5.34
N GLU A 11 -7.72 14.55 4.66
CA GLU A 11 -7.03 14.29 3.38
C GLU A 11 -5.83 13.34 3.54
N MET A 12 -5.12 13.40 4.67
CA MET A 12 -4.04 12.45 4.96
C MET A 12 -4.56 11.03 5.19
N GLU A 13 -5.65 10.88 5.96
CA GLU A 13 -6.32 9.59 6.19
C GLU A 13 -6.90 9.02 4.89
N ASP A 14 -7.52 9.86 4.05
CA ASP A 14 -8.03 9.47 2.73
C ASP A 14 -6.91 8.96 1.82
N ASN A 15 -5.75 9.64 1.83
CA ASN A 15 -4.60 9.20 1.05
C ASN A 15 -4.01 7.89 1.56
N CYS A 16 -4.03 7.63 2.87
CA CYS A 16 -3.69 6.31 3.42
C CYS A 16 -4.66 5.23 2.89
N GLY A 17 -5.96 5.52 2.87
CA GLY A 17 -6.96 4.62 2.28
C GLY A 17 -6.71 4.32 0.80
N LYS A 18 -6.30 5.33 0.01
CA LYS A 18 -5.93 5.13 -1.40
C LYS A 18 -4.71 4.20 -1.56
N LEU A 19 -3.69 4.32 -0.71
CA LEU A 19 -2.53 3.43 -0.76
C LEU A 19 -2.91 1.98 -0.45
N LEU A 20 -3.75 1.76 0.57
CA LEU A 20 -4.28 0.43 0.90
C LEU A 20 -5.13 -0.15 -0.24
N ASN A 21 -5.95 0.67 -0.90
CA ASN A 21 -6.73 0.22 -2.05
C ASN A 21 -5.83 -0.21 -3.23
N VAL A 22 -4.73 0.51 -3.47
CA VAL A 22 -3.75 0.09 -4.50
C VAL A 22 -3.08 -1.23 -4.12
N ALA A 23 -2.70 -1.40 -2.85
CA ALA A 23 -2.13 -2.65 -2.34
C ALA A 23 -3.11 -3.83 -2.52
N GLY A 24 -4.39 -3.63 -2.19
CA GLY A 24 -5.44 -4.64 -2.41
C GLY A 24 -5.58 -5.03 -3.88
N ARG A 25 -5.57 -4.05 -4.79
CA ARG A 25 -5.63 -4.31 -6.24
C ARG A 25 -4.43 -5.11 -6.77
N PHE A 26 -3.23 -4.95 -6.21
CA PHE A 26 -2.08 -5.78 -6.58
C PHE A 26 -2.27 -7.23 -6.15
N SER A 27 -2.82 -7.45 -4.94
CA SER A 27 -3.18 -8.79 -4.48
C SER A 27 -4.20 -9.44 -5.41
N GLU A 28 -5.32 -8.76 -5.69
CA GLU A 28 -6.37 -9.23 -6.60
C GLU A 28 -5.83 -9.55 -8.00
N THR A 29 -5.03 -8.63 -8.57
CA THR A 29 -4.41 -8.82 -9.89
C THR A 29 -3.50 -10.05 -9.89
N SER A 30 -2.72 -10.26 -8.83
CA SER A 30 -1.83 -11.41 -8.72
C SER A 30 -2.60 -12.73 -8.70
N GLU A 31 -3.76 -12.78 -8.04
CA GLU A 31 -4.63 -13.95 -7.97
C GLU A 31 -5.33 -14.23 -9.31
N GLU A 32 -5.84 -13.19 -9.98
CA GLU A 32 -6.41 -13.30 -11.32
C GLU A 32 -5.38 -13.84 -12.31
N MET A 33 -4.16 -13.30 -12.27
CA MET A 33 -3.05 -13.77 -13.10
C MET A 33 -2.71 -15.24 -12.81
N LYS A 34 -2.73 -15.67 -11.54
CA LYS A 34 -2.52 -17.08 -11.17
C LYS A 34 -3.52 -17.99 -11.87
N SER A 35 -4.79 -17.62 -11.85
CA SER A 35 -5.87 -18.39 -12.47
C SER A 35 -5.71 -18.48 -13.99
N ILE A 36 -5.21 -17.42 -14.62
CA ILE A 36 -4.94 -17.40 -16.06
C ILE A 36 -3.74 -18.29 -16.38
N VAL A 37 -2.66 -18.19 -15.60
CA VAL A 37 -1.46 -19.04 -15.77
C VAL A 37 -1.81 -20.51 -15.63
N SER A 38 -2.58 -20.88 -14.60
CA SER A 38 -3.01 -22.27 -14.41
C SER A 38 -3.91 -22.81 -15.54
N THR A 39 -4.59 -21.91 -16.27
CA THR A 39 -5.37 -22.29 -17.46
C THR A 39 -4.47 -22.65 -18.64
N PHE A 40 -3.32 -21.97 -18.79
CA PHE A 40 -2.33 -22.30 -19.83
C PHE A 40 -1.53 -23.54 -19.45
N THR A 41 -1.12 -23.67 -18.19
CA THR A 41 -0.24 -24.77 -17.78
C THR A 41 -0.97 -26.11 -17.77
N GLY A 42 -2.26 -26.12 -17.44
CA GLY A 42 -3.11 -27.32 -17.58
C GLY A 42 -3.30 -27.86 -19.01
N VAL A 43 -2.86 -27.13 -20.05
CA VAL A 43 -2.94 -27.56 -21.46
C VAL A 43 -1.59 -27.59 -22.19
N TRP A 44 -0.53 -27.03 -21.60
CA TRP A 44 0.81 -27.07 -22.17
C TRP A 44 1.53 -28.34 -21.72
N GLU A 45 2.17 -29.03 -22.66
CA GLU A 45 3.00 -30.19 -22.34
C GLU A 45 4.48 -29.82 -22.49
N GLY A 46 5.31 -30.22 -21.52
CA GLY A 46 6.76 -30.08 -21.55
C GLY A 46 7.28 -28.76 -20.98
N ASP A 47 8.57 -28.49 -21.18
CA ASP A 47 9.35 -27.44 -20.49
C ASP A 47 8.77 -26.01 -20.60
N ALA A 48 7.90 -25.73 -21.58
CA ALA A 48 7.23 -24.44 -21.72
C ALA A 48 6.24 -24.16 -20.57
N GLU A 49 5.64 -25.20 -20.00
CA GLU A 49 4.77 -25.12 -18.82
C GLU A 49 5.56 -24.61 -17.60
N GLU A 50 6.65 -25.30 -17.27
CA GLU A 50 7.49 -24.99 -16.09
C GLU A 50 8.10 -23.58 -16.17
N ILE A 51 8.56 -23.17 -17.36
CA ILE A 51 9.12 -21.83 -17.57
C ILE A 51 8.05 -20.75 -17.31
N PHE A 52 6.84 -20.96 -17.79
CA PHE A 52 5.77 -19.97 -17.66
C PHE A 52 5.26 -19.83 -16.23
N GLU A 53 5.17 -20.92 -15.47
CA GLU A 53 4.88 -20.87 -14.03
C GLU A 53 5.99 -20.15 -13.27
N SER A 54 7.25 -20.41 -13.60
CA SER A 54 8.40 -19.77 -12.96
C SER A 54 8.45 -18.25 -13.22
N ASP A 55 8.14 -17.82 -14.44
CA ASP A 55 8.06 -16.41 -14.80
C ASP A 55 6.92 -15.71 -14.03
N TYR A 56 5.77 -16.37 -13.91
CA TYR A 56 4.66 -15.86 -13.09
C TYR A 56 5.05 -15.73 -11.60
N ASP A 57 5.69 -16.74 -11.02
CA ASP A 57 6.11 -16.70 -9.60
C ASP A 57 7.09 -15.55 -9.34
N THR A 58 7.98 -15.27 -10.28
CA THR A 58 8.90 -14.13 -10.21
C THR A 58 8.15 -12.81 -10.20
N LEU A 59 7.18 -12.64 -11.10
CA LEU A 59 6.34 -11.44 -11.15
C LEU A 59 5.47 -11.30 -9.90
N LYS A 60 4.89 -12.40 -9.42
CA LYS A 60 4.08 -12.44 -8.20
C LYS A 60 4.91 -11.93 -7.02
N LYS A 61 6.16 -12.37 -6.89
CA LYS A 61 7.06 -11.90 -5.82
C LYS A 61 7.26 -10.38 -5.86
N SER A 62 7.40 -9.78 -7.04
CA SER A 62 7.50 -8.32 -7.17
C SER A 62 6.20 -7.59 -6.78
N LEU A 63 5.03 -8.17 -7.09
CA LEU A 63 3.73 -7.64 -6.65
C LEU A 63 3.55 -7.74 -5.13
N ASP A 64 3.96 -8.87 -4.54
CA ASP A 64 3.92 -9.08 -3.08
C ASP A 64 4.80 -8.05 -2.36
N GLN A 65 6.04 -7.84 -2.85
CA GLN A 65 6.95 -6.81 -2.32
C GLN A 65 6.38 -5.39 -2.47
N SER A 66 5.72 -5.09 -3.58
CA SER A 66 5.08 -3.79 -3.79
C SER A 66 3.91 -3.58 -2.81
N THR A 67 3.16 -4.64 -2.52
CA THR A 67 2.08 -4.64 -1.54
C THR A 67 2.62 -4.40 -0.13
N GLU A 68 3.71 -5.06 0.24
CA GLU A 68 4.40 -4.86 1.53
C GLU A 68 4.85 -3.40 1.70
N VAL A 69 5.55 -2.84 0.70
CA VAL A 69 6.00 -1.45 0.74
C VAL A 69 4.85 -0.46 0.87
N LEU A 70 3.73 -0.68 0.16
CA LEU A 70 2.54 0.19 0.27
C LEU A 70 1.93 0.13 1.68
N ASN A 71 1.88 -1.06 2.29
CA ASN A 71 1.40 -1.24 3.65
C ASN A 71 2.33 -0.54 4.66
N GLU A 72 3.64 -0.70 4.53
CA GLU A 72 4.62 -0.03 5.40
C GLU A 72 4.53 1.49 5.32
N ILE A 73 4.48 2.06 4.10
CA ILE A 73 4.34 3.51 3.91
C ILE A 73 3.05 4.01 4.54
N THR A 74 1.95 3.25 4.40
CA THR A 74 0.67 3.60 5.01
C THR A 74 0.77 3.62 6.53
N GLN A 75 1.36 2.59 7.14
CA GLN A 75 1.53 2.52 8.60
C GLN A 75 2.39 3.67 9.12
N LEU A 76 3.48 4.00 8.42
CA LEU A 76 4.33 5.14 8.76
C LEU A 76 3.56 6.46 8.67
N ALA A 77 2.77 6.65 7.61
CA ALA A 77 1.94 7.85 7.44
C ALA A 77 0.90 7.98 8.57
N GLN A 78 0.19 6.90 8.90
CA GLN A 78 -0.77 6.88 10.01
C GLN A 78 -0.12 7.20 11.36
N LYS A 79 1.10 6.69 11.61
CA LYS A 79 1.87 7.02 12.80
C LYS A 79 2.20 8.51 12.87
N TYR A 80 2.63 9.12 11.77
CA TYR A 80 2.92 10.55 11.74
C TYR A 80 1.67 11.40 11.94
N ILE A 81 0.54 11.02 11.34
CA ILE A 81 -0.76 11.68 11.57
C ILE A 81 -1.12 11.67 13.06
N ALA A 82 -0.97 10.53 13.73
CA ALA A 82 -1.24 10.41 15.16
C ALA A 82 -0.31 11.30 16.01
N GLN A 83 0.99 11.30 15.71
CA GLN A 83 1.97 12.14 16.41
C GLN A 83 1.68 13.64 16.23
N MET A 84 1.28 14.07 15.03
CA MET A 84 0.90 15.46 14.78
C MET A 84 -0.32 15.87 15.61
N ARG A 85 -1.36 15.02 15.66
CA ARG A 85 -2.55 15.26 16.49
C ARG A 85 -2.20 15.38 17.97
N GLU A 86 -1.30 14.54 18.46
CA GLU A 86 -0.84 14.57 19.85
C GLU A 86 -0.11 15.88 20.18
N VAL A 87 0.83 16.30 19.33
CA VAL A 87 1.58 17.55 19.49
C VAL A 87 0.63 18.75 19.51
N GLU A 88 -0.33 18.81 18.59
CA GLU A 88 -1.31 19.90 18.54
C GLU A 88 -2.23 19.92 19.77
N SER A 89 -2.68 18.75 20.25
CA SER A 89 -3.47 18.64 21.49
C SER A 89 -2.69 19.10 22.72
N ASN A 90 -1.42 18.72 22.84
CA ASN A 90 -0.58 19.11 23.97
C ASN A 90 -0.29 20.62 23.97
N PHE A 91 -0.07 21.20 22.78
CA PHE A 91 0.10 22.64 22.61
C PHE A 91 -1.18 23.42 22.95
N ALA A 92 -2.36 22.90 22.55
CA ALA A 92 -3.64 23.51 22.93
C ALA A 92 -3.85 23.52 24.45
N LYS A 93 -3.52 22.42 25.14
CA LYS A 93 -3.63 22.32 26.61
C LYS A 93 -2.69 23.27 27.35
N SER A 94 -1.45 23.42 26.88
CA SER A 94 -0.45 24.30 27.51
C SER A 94 -0.79 25.79 27.34
N HIS A 95 -1.48 26.17 26.26
CA HIS A 95 -1.87 27.56 26.03
C HIS A 95 -3.21 27.97 26.66
N VAL A 96 -4.15 27.05 26.86
CA VAL A 96 -5.40 27.36 27.60
C VAL A 96 -5.15 27.52 29.10
N SER A 97 -4.08 26.92 29.64
CA SER A 97 -3.75 26.96 31.07
C SER A 97 -3.09 28.27 31.56
N ILE A 98 -2.90 29.27 30.68
CA ILE A 98 -2.27 30.57 31.02
C ILE A 98 -3.31 31.73 31.00
N SER A 99 -4.61 31.43 30.91
CA SER A 99 -5.68 32.46 30.89
C SER A 99 -6.36 32.62 32.25
#